data_AF-A0A1X4I3U8-F1
#
_entry.id   AF-A0A1X4I3U8-F1
#
_cell.length_a   1.000
_cell.length_b   1.000
_cell.length_c   1.000
_cell.angle_alpha   90.00
_cell.angle_beta   90.00
_cell.angle_gamma   90.00
#
_symmetry.space_group_name_H-M   'P 1'
#
loop_
_entity.id
_entity.type
_entity.pdbx_description
1 polymer ?
#
loop_
_entity_poly.entity_id
_entity_poly.type
_entity_poly.pdbx_seq_one_letter_code
_entity_poly.pdbx_strand_id
1 'polypeptide(L)'
;AVLRAAARNTGPEPRVLVHRTGLLLARTTEGATRFDRCLADLGSHVPGFAAAVAGWLADAPREWSALIGPATRRTIGNPAGAVVPA
;
A
#
# COMPACT_ATOMS: atom_id res chain seq x y z
N ALA A 1 1.50 -3.36 13.38
CA ALA A 1 2.64 -4.27 13.62
C ALA A 1 2.74 -5.35 12.53
N VAL A 2 1.70 -6.16 12.31
CA VAL A 2 1.69 -7.28 11.35
C VAL A 2 2.06 -6.88 9.91
N LEU A 3 1.46 -5.82 9.34
CA LEU A 3 1.81 -5.36 7.97
C LEU A 3 3.29 -4.93 7.84
N ARG A 4 3.82 -4.24 8.85
CA ARG A 4 5.24 -3.83 8.89
C ARG A 4 6.20 -5.03 9.03
N ALA A 5 5.78 -6.09 9.70
CA ALA A 5 6.56 -7.32 9.81
C ALA A 5 6.49 -8.16 8.53
N ALA A 6 5.32 -8.22 7.89
CA ALA A 6 5.10 -8.89 6.61
C ALA A 6 5.89 -8.26 5.46
N ALA A 7 6.00 -6.93 5.41
CA ALA A 7 6.83 -6.24 4.42
C ALA A 7 8.33 -6.61 4.52
N ARG A 8 8.77 -7.20 5.65
CA ARG A 8 10.16 -7.56 5.93
C ARG A 8 10.45 -9.05 5.83
N ASN A 9 9.46 -9.91 5.58
CA ASN A 9 9.62 -11.36 5.67
C ASN A 9 8.97 -12.08 4.49
N THR A 10 9.70 -13.01 3.85
CA THR A 10 9.28 -13.85 2.73
C THR A 10 8.35 -15.00 3.16
N GLY A 11 7.31 -14.68 3.94
CA GLY A 11 6.06 -15.46 4.00
C GLY A 11 5.12 -15.04 2.85
N PRO A 12 3.85 -15.52 2.77
CA PRO A 12 2.97 -15.32 1.61
C PRO A 12 3.11 -13.91 1.06
N GLU A 13 3.51 -13.84 -0.22
CA GLU A 13 4.03 -12.65 -0.90
C GLU A 13 3.30 -11.38 -0.40
N PRO A 14 4.00 -10.30 0.03
CA PRO A 14 3.40 -9.11 0.63
C PRO A 14 2.11 -8.61 -0.05
N ARG A 15 2.02 -8.79 -1.38
CA ARG A 15 0.81 -8.63 -2.20
C ARG A 15 -0.43 -9.32 -1.60
N VAL A 16 -0.34 -10.60 -1.28
CA VAL A 16 -1.43 -11.43 -0.74
C VAL A 16 -1.87 -10.96 0.64
N LEU A 17 -0.91 -10.66 1.52
CA LEU A 17 -1.22 -10.20 2.89
C LEU A 17 -1.88 -8.82 2.88
N VAL A 18 -1.35 -7.90 2.07
CA VAL A 18 -1.92 -6.57 1.89
C VAL A 18 -3.34 -6.68 1.31
N HIS A 19 -3.52 -7.48 0.27
CA HIS A 19 -4.82 -7.66 -0.38
C HIS A 19 -5.87 -8.25 0.58
N ARG A 20 -5.55 -9.34 1.29
CA ARG A 20 -6.47 -9.95 2.27
C ARG A 20 -6.82 -8.99 3.40
N THR A 21 -5.83 -8.25 3.91
CA THR A 21 -6.08 -7.24 4.96
C THR A 21 -6.96 -6.12 4.45
N GLY A 22 -6.73 -5.64 3.22
CA GLY A 22 -7.55 -4.63 2.56
C GLY A 22 -9.00 -5.08 2.43
N LEU A 23 -9.25 -6.29 1.91
CA LEU A 23 -10.60 -6.85 1.78
C LEU A 23 -11.33 -6.97 3.13
N LEU A 24 -10.62 -7.31 4.21
CA LEU A 24 -11.22 -7.40 5.54
C LEU A 24 -11.59 -6.03 6.10
N LEU A 25 -10.70 -5.05 5.97
CA LEU A 25 -10.92 -3.70 6.51
C LEU A 25 -11.89 -2.88 5.66
N ALA A 26 -11.97 -3.11 4.35
CA ALA A 26 -12.89 -2.41 3.45
C ALA A 26 -14.38 -2.74 3.69
N ARG A 27 -14.67 -3.71 4.57
CA ARG A 27 -16.05 -4.01 5.00
C ARG A 27 -16.71 -2.87 5.78
N THR A 28 -15.93 -1.89 6.25
CA THR A 28 -16.43 -0.67 6.87
C THR A 28 -15.73 0.55 6.30
N THR A 29 -16.42 1.69 6.25
CA THR A 29 -15.84 2.97 5.80
C THR A 29 -14.64 3.38 6.66
N GLU A 30 -14.73 3.16 7.98
CA GLU A 30 -13.62 3.44 8.90
C GLU A 30 -12.41 2.54 8.62
N GLY A 31 -12.65 1.25 8.40
CA GLY A 31 -11.59 0.29 8.09
C GLY A 31 -10.91 0.60 6.76
N ALA A 32 -11.66 0.96 5.72
CA ALA A 32 -11.11 1.43 4.44
C ALA A 32 -10.22 2.67 4.62
N THR A 33 -10.70 3.65 5.39
CA THR A 33 -9.96 4.88 5.70
C THR A 33 -8.68 4.62 6.49
N ARG A 34 -8.72 3.67 7.43
CA ARG A 34 -7.55 3.26 8.22
C ARG A 34 -6.54 2.49 7.36
N PHE A 35 -7.01 1.62 6.49
CA PHE A 35 -6.17 0.85 5.58
C PHE A 35 -5.44 1.77 4.60
N ASP A 36 -6.14 2.72 3.97
CA ASP A 36 -5.52 3.70 3.06
C ASP A 36 -4.42 4.51 3.73
N ARG A 37 -4.67 5.03 4.94
CA ARG A 37 -3.63 5.76 5.70
C ARG A 37 -2.44 4.87 6.06
N CYS A 38 -2.68 3.60 6.39
CA CYS A 38 -1.60 2.66 6.70
C CYS A 38 -0.74 2.33 5.48
N LEU A 39 -1.36 2.16 4.30
CA LEU A 39 -0.63 1.94 3.06
C LEU A 39 0.21 3.14 2.65
N ALA A 40 -0.36 4.35 2.78
CA ALA A 40 0.37 5.59 2.55
C ALA A 40 1.58 5.72 3.50
N ASP A 41 1.40 5.45 4.80
CA ASP A 41 2.48 5.46 5.80
C ASP A 41 3.58 4.45 5.46
N LEU A 42 3.22 3.23 5.04
CA LEU A 42 4.19 2.23 4.60
C LEU A 42 4.94 2.66 3.33
N GLY A 43 4.22 3.25 2.36
CA GLY A 43 4.82 3.74 1.12
C GLY A 43 5.84 4.86 1.34
N SER A 44 5.63 5.70 2.35
CA SER A 44 6.56 6.77 2.70
C SER A 44 7.77 6.30 3.51
N HIS A 45 7.63 5.24 4.32
CA HIS A 45 8.69 4.83 5.27
C HIS A 45 9.41 3.53 4.92
N VAL A 46 8.86 2.70 4.03
CA VAL A 46 9.46 1.42 3.61
C VAL A 46 9.95 1.56 2.16
N PRO A 47 11.28 1.60 1.93
CA PRO A 47 11.82 1.66 0.59
C PRO A 47 11.27 0.55 -0.32
N GLY A 48 10.88 0.91 -1.54
CA GLY A 48 10.33 -0.01 -2.54
C GLY A 48 8.86 -0.39 -2.33
N PHE A 49 8.24 -0.10 -1.19
CA PHE A 49 6.85 -0.47 -0.95
C PHE A 49 5.87 0.30 -1.85
N ALA A 50 6.08 1.62 -2.03
CA ALA A 50 5.26 2.42 -2.94
C ALA A 50 5.35 1.91 -4.38
N ALA A 51 6.55 1.52 -4.84
CA ALA A 51 6.76 0.93 -6.15
C ALA A 51 6.09 -0.45 -6.28
N ALA A 52 6.14 -1.29 -5.23
CA ALA A 52 5.44 -2.57 -5.21
C ALA A 52 3.91 -2.41 -5.30
N VAL A 53 3.32 -1.48 -4.54
CA VAL A 53 1.88 -1.18 -4.60
C VAL A 53 1.48 -0.61 -5.96
N ALA A 54 2.31 0.26 -6.56
CA ALA A 54 2.10 0.75 -7.92
C ALA A 54 2.12 -0.41 -8.94
N GLY A 55 3.07 -1.33 -8.80
CA GLY A 55 3.16 -2.54 -9.62
C GLY A 55 1.91 -3.42 -9.51
N TRP A 56 1.45 -3.72 -8.29
CA TRP A 56 0.24 -4.52 -8.09
C TRP A 56 -1.02 -3.86 -8.69
N LEU A 57 -1.14 -2.53 -8.55
CA LEU A 57 -2.22 -1.76 -9.15
C LEU A 57 -2.16 -1.80 -10.68
N ALA A 58 -0.97 -1.71 -11.28
CA ALA A 58 -0.77 -1.79 -12.72
C ALA A 58 -1.06 -3.21 -13.26
N ASP A 59 -0.61 -4.24 -12.55
CA ASP A 59 -0.80 -5.64 -12.93
C ASP A 59 -2.27 -6.07 -12.87
N ALA A 60 -3.01 -5.63 -11.85
CA ALA A 60 -4.39 -6.04 -11.61
C ALA A 60 -5.29 -4.86 -11.18
N PRO A 61 -5.60 -3.90 -12.07
CA PRO A 61 -6.33 -2.68 -11.70
C PRO A 61 -7.72 -2.95 -11.10
N ARG A 62 -8.41 -3.98 -11.60
CA ARG A 62 -9.75 -4.37 -11.12
C ARG A 62 -9.74 -4.91 -9.69
N GLU A 63 -8.66 -5.55 -9.28
CA GLU A 63 -8.51 -6.11 -7.92
C GLU A 63 -8.11 -5.02 -6.92
N TRP A 64 -7.22 -4.11 -7.32
CA TRP A 64 -6.59 -3.17 -6.40
C TRP A 64 -7.28 -1.80 -6.32
N SER A 65 -7.96 -1.35 -7.37
CA SER A 65 -8.55 0.00 -7.43
C SER A 65 -9.51 0.33 -6.27
N ALA A 66 -10.27 -0.66 -5.78
CA ALA A 66 -11.17 -0.51 -4.64
C ALA A 66 -10.44 -0.45 -3.28
N LEU A 67 -9.22 -0.98 -3.21
CA LEU A 67 -8.41 -1.05 -1.99
C LEU A 67 -7.45 0.15 -1.87
N ILE A 68 -7.07 0.76 -2.99
CA ILE A 68 -6.15 1.90 -3.03
C ILE A 68 -6.94 3.21 -2.91
N GLY A 69 -6.91 3.78 -1.71
CA GLY A 69 -7.57 5.05 -1.41
C GLY A 69 -6.73 6.28 -1.77
N PRO A 70 -7.28 7.49 -1.56
CA PRO A 70 -6.66 8.74 -1.98
C PRO A 70 -5.27 9.00 -1.37
N ALA A 71 -5.03 8.62 -0.10
CA ALA A 71 -3.72 8.83 0.53
C ALA A 71 -2.66 7.96 -0.14
N THR A 72 -2.97 6.68 -0.37
CA THR A 72 -2.07 5.75 -1.06
C THR A 72 -1.80 6.20 -2.49
N ARG A 73 -2.83 6.67 -3.23
CA ARG A 73 -2.66 7.22 -4.59
C ARG A 73 -1.67 8.37 -4.65
N ARG A 74 -1.71 9.30 -3.68
CA ARG A 74 -0.75 10.40 -3.60
C ARG A 74 0.67 9.88 -3.37
N THR A 75 0.84 8.92 -2.47
CA THR A 75 2.15 8.33 -2.16
C THR A 75 2.75 7.57 -3.35
N ILE A 76 1.97 6.75 -4.06
CA ILE A 76 2.48 5.98 -5.22
C ILE A 76 2.61 6.82 -6.50
N GLY A 77 1.82 7.89 -6.64
CA GLY A 77 1.94 8.87 -7.72
C GLY A 77 3.07 9.87 -7.52
N ASN A 78 3.63 9.93 -6.30
CA ASN A 78 4.84 10.67 -5.98
C ASN A 78 5.96 9.71 -5.54
N PRO A 79 6.58 8.95 -6.46
CA PRO A 79 7.66 8.03 -6.13
C PRO A 79 8.93 8.75 -5.62
N ALA A 80 8.96 10.09 -5.63
CA ALA A 80 10.09 10.88 -5.16
C ALA A 80 10.08 11.02 -3.63
N GLY A 81 10.72 10.06 -2.98
CA GLY A 81 11.63 10.33 -1.86
C GLY A 81 13.03 10.79 -2.35
N ALA A 82 13.14 11.30 -3.58
CA ALA A 82 14.32 12.05 -3.98
C ALA A 82 14.17 13.45 -3.39
N VAL A 83 14.85 13.69 -2.27
CA VAL A 83 15.30 15.05 -1.95
C VAL A 83 15.98 15.55 -3.22
N VAL A 84 15.38 16.52 -3.90
CA VAL A 84 16.09 17.33 -4.89
C VAL A 84 16.95 18.29 -4.07
N PRO A 85 18.29 18.17 -4.08
CA PRO A 85 19.15 19.19 -3.52
C PRO A 85 19.50 20.18 -4.63
N ALA A 86 18.97 21.40 -4.54
CA ALA A 86 19.64 22.66 -4.87
C ALA A 86 18.76 23.82 -4.41
#